data_AF-A0A9E0LQP0-F1
#
_entry.id   AF-A0A9E0LQP0-F1
#
_cell.length_a   1.000
_cell.length_b   1.000
_cell.length_c   1.000
_cell.angle_alpha   90.00
_cell.angle_beta   90.00
_cell.angle_gamma   90.00
#
_symmetry.space_group_name_H-M   'P 1'
#
loop_
_entity.id
_entity.type
_entity.pdbx_description
1 polymer ?
#
loop_
_entity_poly.entity_id
_entity_poly.type
_entity_poly.pdbx_seq_one_letter_code
_entity_poly.pdbx_strand_id
1 'polypeptide(L)'
;MNLKRPRGFLRFGGGIIFIIGLLGIAGLMGPSPAQSIFHSYWWLGERESLAFFIVGLALVFISFAAPAILQRYIVIIFGIFEILIGLYVFFDRSIFGISLENPSDLVLHLFIGGWALYSVYGKNQMKR
;
A
#
# COMPACT_ATOMS: atom_id res chain seq x y z
N MET A 1 9.48 16.73 -6.70
CA MET A 1 9.26 15.37 -7.24
C MET A 1 7.76 15.17 -7.46
N ASN A 2 7.30 14.62 -8.59
CA ASN A 2 5.88 14.63 -8.94
C ASN A 2 5.17 13.34 -8.47
N LEU A 3 4.31 13.46 -7.46
CA LEU A 3 3.51 12.36 -6.86
C LEU A 3 2.41 11.83 -7.80
N LYS A 4 2.12 12.54 -8.89
CA LYS A 4 1.10 12.18 -9.90
C LYS A 4 1.67 11.41 -11.09
N ARG A 5 2.77 10.69 -10.88
CA ARG A 5 3.43 9.83 -11.89
C ARG A 5 3.69 8.45 -11.29
N PRO A 6 3.71 7.36 -12.09
CA PRO A 6 3.94 6.01 -11.57
C PRO A 6 5.23 5.90 -10.73
N ARG A 7 6.33 6.47 -11.23
CA ARG A 7 7.60 6.52 -10.49
C ARG A 7 7.50 7.25 -9.14
N GLY A 8 6.68 8.31 -9.07
CA GLY A 8 6.45 9.07 -7.85
C GLY A 8 5.70 8.25 -6.81
N PHE A 9 4.64 7.56 -7.23
CA PHE A 9 3.90 6.63 -6.39
C PHE A 9 4.79 5.47 -5.92
N LEU A 10 5.50 4.80 -6.81
CA LEU A 10 6.39 3.68 -6.45
C LEU A 10 7.42 4.06 -5.39
N ARG A 11 7.99 5.27 -5.50
CA ARG A 11 9.04 5.71 -4.59
C ARG A 11 8.49 6.23 -3.25
N PHE A 12 7.47 7.09 -3.29
CA PHE A 12 6.91 7.67 -2.05
C PHE A 12 5.81 6.81 -1.44
N GLY A 13 4.84 6.36 -2.24
CA GLY A 13 3.81 5.42 -1.79
C GLY A 13 4.44 4.11 -1.31
N GLY A 14 5.35 3.54 -2.12
CA GLY A 14 6.13 2.38 -1.69
C GLY A 14 6.96 2.65 -0.42
N GLY A 15 7.55 3.84 -0.30
CA GLY A 15 8.29 4.24 0.90
C GLY A 15 7.42 4.35 2.16
N ILE A 16 6.22 4.90 2.04
CA ILE A 16 5.24 4.97 3.14
C ILE A 16 4.83 3.55 3.56
N ILE A 17 4.44 2.70 2.60
CA ILE A 17 4.06 1.30 2.83
C ILE A 17 5.20 0.54 3.52
N PHE A 18 6.44 0.74 3.06
CA PHE A 18 7.63 0.15 3.66
C PHE A 18 7.83 0.57 5.13
N ILE A 19 7.71 1.88 5.41
CA ILE A 19 7.85 2.41 6.78
C ILE A 19 6.75 1.85 7.67
N ILE A 20 5.50 1.79 7.20
CA ILE A 20 4.38 1.20 7.95
C ILE A 20 4.70 -0.25 8.33
N GLY A 21 5.13 -1.08 7.37
CA GLY A 21 5.53 -2.46 7.65
C GLY A 21 6.71 -2.57 8.62
N LEU A 22 7.70 -1.67 8.50
CA LEU A 22 8.84 -1.61 9.42
C LEU A 22 8.42 -1.24 10.85
N LEU A 23 7.50 -0.29 11.02
CA LEU A 23 6.94 0.08 12.32
C LEU A 23 6.12 -1.07 12.93
N GLY A 24 5.40 -1.82 12.09
CA GLY A 24 4.73 -3.06 12.50
C GLY A 24 5.69 -4.12 13.01
N ILE A 25 6.75 -4.43 12.26
CA ILE A 25 7.81 -5.38 12.65
C ILE A 25 8.54 -4.92 13.91
N ALA A 26 8.75 -3.61 14.08
CA ALA A 26 9.36 -3.04 15.28
C ALA A 26 8.45 -3.10 16.53
N GLY A 27 7.22 -3.59 16.40
CA GLY A 27 6.26 -3.72 17.50
C GLY A 27 5.56 -2.40 17.87
N LEU A 28 5.72 -1.34 17.07
CA LEU A 28 5.09 -0.04 17.35
C LEU A 28 3.62 -0.02 16.93
N MET A 29 3.22 -0.89 16.01
CA MET A 29 1.86 -0.94 15.49
C MET A 29 1.10 -2.22 15.83
N GLY A 30 1.58 -3.12 16.68
CA GLY A 30 0.86 -4.38 16.93
C GLY A 30 1.70 -5.46 17.61
N PRO A 31 1.27 -6.74 17.61
CA PRO A 31 0.24 -7.34 16.75
C PRO A 31 -1.22 -7.16 17.20
N SER A 32 -1.48 -6.49 18.31
CA SER A 32 -2.83 -6.28 18.84
C SER A 32 -3.13 -4.80 19.12
N PRO A 33 -4.42 -4.42 19.23
CA PRO A 33 -4.81 -3.07 19.65
C PRO A 33 -4.16 -2.63 20.96
N ALA A 34 -3.91 -3.54 21.90
CA ALA A 34 -3.32 -3.22 23.19
C ALA A 34 -1.82 -2.86 23.09
N GLN A 35 -1.14 -3.29 22.03
CA GLN A 35 0.31 -3.12 21.84
C GLN A 35 0.64 -2.00 20.85
N SER A 36 -0.30 -1.60 19.99
CA SER A 36 -0.11 -0.48 19.05
C SER A 36 -0.06 0.86 19.77
N ILE A 37 0.85 1.75 19.37
CA ILE A 37 0.87 3.16 19.81
C ILE A 37 -0.37 3.94 19.36
N PHE A 38 -1.10 3.42 18.37
CA PHE A 38 -2.37 3.99 17.90
C PHE A 38 -3.59 3.25 18.47
N HIS A 39 -3.38 2.33 19.42
CA HIS A 39 -4.43 1.56 20.08
C HIS A 39 -5.41 0.89 19.08
N SER A 40 -6.71 0.94 19.35
CA SER A 40 -7.77 0.40 18.51
C SER A 40 -8.07 1.23 17.26
N TYR A 41 -7.34 2.31 16.99
CA TYR A 41 -7.52 3.08 15.75
C TYR A 41 -6.77 2.44 14.58
N TRP A 42 -5.57 1.91 14.84
CA TRP A 42 -4.76 1.27 13.82
C TRP A 42 -3.72 0.34 14.44
N TRP A 43 -3.81 -0.96 14.15
CA TRP A 43 -2.82 -1.95 14.50
C TRP A 43 -2.57 -2.94 13.33
N LEU A 44 -1.36 -3.49 13.22
CA LEU A 44 -0.99 -4.44 12.17
C LEU A 44 -0.67 -5.79 12.78
N GLY A 45 -1.23 -6.84 12.21
CA GLY A 45 -0.81 -8.21 12.55
C GLY A 45 0.63 -8.49 12.13
N GLU A 46 1.25 -9.57 12.63
CA GLU A 46 2.63 -9.93 12.24
C GLU A 46 2.76 -10.17 10.73
N ARG A 47 1.82 -10.93 10.17
CA ARG A 47 1.79 -11.24 8.73
C ARG A 47 1.51 -10.02 7.88
N GLU A 48 0.66 -9.13 8.37
CA GLU A 48 0.34 -7.87 7.71
C GLU A 48 1.57 -6.95 7.67
N SER A 49 2.23 -6.75 8.82
CA SER A 49 3.47 -5.97 8.93
C SER A 49 4.54 -6.46 7.96
N LEU A 50 4.71 -7.78 7.86
CA LEU A 50 5.62 -8.40 6.91
C LEU A 50 5.21 -8.14 5.45
N ALA A 51 3.92 -8.25 5.13
CA ALA A 51 3.41 -7.97 3.78
C ALA A 51 3.67 -6.52 3.37
N PHE A 52 3.36 -5.54 4.23
CA PHE A 52 3.65 -4.13 4.00
C PHE A 52 5.16 -3.89 3.82
N PHE A 53 6.00 -4.50 4.65
CA PHE A 53 7.45 -4.36 4.54
C PHE A 53 7.97 -4.84 3.17
N ILE A 54 7.61 -6.06 2.77
CA ILE A 54 8.07 -6.67 1.51
C ILE A 54 7.53 -5.91 0.31
N VAL A 55 6.22 -5.63 0.29
CA VAL A 55 5.58 -4.92 -0.82
C VAL A 55 6.14 -3.51 -0.96
N GLY A 56 6.24 -2.76 0.14
CA GLY A 56 6.80 -1.41 0.15
C GLY A 56 8.23 -1.38 -0.38
N LEU A 57 9.08 -2.31 0.11
CA LEU A 57 10.45 -2.45 -0.36
C LEU A 57 10.52 -2.74 -1.88
N ALA A 58 9.70 -3.67 -2.35
CA ALA A 58 9.62 -4.02 -3.76
C ALA A 58 9.19 -2.83 -4.63
N LEU A 59 8.16 -2.09 -4.23
CA LEU A 59 7.69 -0.90 -4.95
C LEU A 59 8.79 0.17 -5.04
N VAL A 60 9.49 0.43 -3.93
CA VAL A 60 10.63 1.35 -3.92
C VAL A 60 11.71 0.88 -4.87
N PHE A 61 12.11 -0.39 -4.81
CA PHE A 61 13.13 -0.97 -5.69
C PHE A 61 12.75 -0.85 -7.17
N ILE A 62 11.51 -1.21 -7.52
CA ILE A 62 10.97 -1.09 -8.88
C ILE A 62 11.05 0.36 -9.39
N SER A 63 10.90 1.36 -8.52
CA SER A 63 11.01 2.78 -8.90
C SER A 63 12.39 3.18 -9.47
N PHE A 64 13.43 2.39 -9.17
CA PHE A 64 14.80 2.56 -9.64
C PHE A 64 15.20 1.58 -10.73
N ALA A 65 14.79 0.32 -10.62
CA ALA A 65 15.28 -0.77 -11.47
C ALA A 65 14.47 -0.97 -12.76
N ALA A 66 13.16 -0.67 -12.75
CA ALA A 66 12.28 -0.98 -13.88
C ALA A 66 12.17 0.17 -14.90
N PRO A 67 11.99 -0.12 -16.20
CA PRO A 67 11.72 0.89 -17.21
C PRO A 67 10.33 1.53 -17.01
N ALA A 68 10.15 2.75 -17.50
CA ALA A 68 8.93 3.55 -17.26
C ALA A 68 7.62 2.86 -17.67
N ILE A 69 7.65 2.06 -18.75
CA ILE A 69 6.50 1.30 -19.22
C ILE A 69 6.09 0.21 -18.21
N LEU A 70 7.07 -0.51 -17.68
CA LEU A 70 6.84 -1.56 -16.70
C LEU A 70 6.37 -0.96 -15.36
N GLN A 71 6.99 0.14 -14.92
CA GLN A 71 6.53 0.89 -13.75
C GLN A 71 5.05 1.28 -13.86
N ARG A 72 4.61 1.74 -15.05
CA ARG A 72 3.21 2.09 -15.28
C ARG A 72 2.27 0.91 -15.08
N TYR A 73 2.56 -0.24 -15.70
CA TYR A 73 1.71 -1.42 -15.58
C TYR A 73 1.70 -1.99 -14.16
N ILE A 74 2.86 -2.02 -13.49
CA ILE A 74 2.94 -2.45 -12.09
C ILE A 74 2.05 -1.58 -11.21
N VAL A 75 2.10 -0.26 -11.38
CA VAL A 75 1.27 0.65 -10.58
C VAL A 75 -0.23 0.47 -10.89
N ILE A 76 -0.61 0.21 -12.15
CA ILE A 76 -2.01 -0.11 -12.49
C ILE A 76 -2.45 -1.38 -11.77
N ILE A 77 -1.69 -2.47 -11.93
CA ILE A 77 -2.04 -3.77 -11.36
C ILE A 77 -2.10 -3.67 -9.83
N PHE A 78 -1.10 -3.05 -9.23
CA PHE A 78 -1.05 -2.78 -7.80
C PHE A 78 -2.29 -1.98 -7.35
N GLY A 79 -2.61 -0.89 -8.04
CA GLY A 79 -3.76 -0.06 -7.70
C GLY A 79 -5.10 -0.80 -7.78
N ILE A 80 -5.28 -1.65 -8.79
CA ILE A 80 -6.47 -2.50 -8.92
C ILE A 80 -6.51 -3.52 -7.77
N PHE A 81 -5.40 -4.17 -7.48
CA PHE A 81 -5.32 -5.20 -6.44
C PHE A 81 -5.63 -4.63 -5.05
N GLU A 82 -5.11 -3.46 -4.71
CA GLU A 82 -5.40 -2.74 -3.47
C GLU A 82 -6.89 -2.37 -3.35
N ILE A 83 -7.51 -1.87 -4.44
CA ILE A 83 -8.95 -1.61 -4.44
C ILE A 83 -9.74 -2.90 -4.21
N LEU A 84 -9.35 -4.00 -4.87
CA LEU A 84 -10.03 -5.28 -4.69
C LEU A 84 -9.90 -5.80 -3.26
N ILE A 85 -8.72 -5.68 -2.63
CA ILE A 85 -8.54 -6.02 -1.21
C ILE A 85 -9.44 -5.16 -0.34
N GLY A 86 -9.42 -3.84 -0.50
CA GLY A 86 -10.26 -2.93 0.26
C GLY A 86 -11.75 -3.28 0.13
N LEU A 87 -12.22 -3.55 -1.09
CA LEU A 87 -13.61 -3.98 -1.30
C LEU A 87 -13.91 -5.38 -0.75
N TYR A 88 -12.92 -6.28 -0.70
CA TYR A 88 -13.11 -7.64 -0.20
C TYR A 88 -13.34 -7.70 1.31
N VAL A 89 -12.84 -6.71 2.07
CA VAL A 89 -13.05 -6.59 3.53
C VAL A 89 -14.54 -6.59 3.91
N PHE A 90 -15.43 -6.17 3.01
CA PHE A 90 -16.88 -6.20 3.24
C PHE A 90 -17.46 -7.63 3.21
N PHE A 91 -16.76 -8.60 2.62
CA PHE A 91 -17.19 -10.00 2.52
C PHE A 91 -16.48 -10.89 3.54
N ASP A 92 -15.17 -10.73 3.68
CA ASP A 92 -14.34 -11.46 4.64
C ASP A 92 -13.23 -10.53 5.16
N ARG A 93 -13.02 -10.57 6.47
CA ARG A 93 -11.98 -9.80 7.16
C ARG A 93 -10.66 -10.56 7.24
N SER A 94 -10.51 -11.65 6.50
CA SER A 94 -9.26 -12.40 6.38
C SER A 94 -8.95 -12.65 4.91
N ILE A 95 -7.71 -12.36 4.49
CA ILE A 95 -7.19 -12.69 3.16
C ILE A 95 -5.84 -13.37 3.31
N PHE A 96 -5.66 -14.57 2.73
CA PHE A 96 -4.42 -15.35 2.82
C PHE A 96 -3.89 -15.56 4.25
N GLY A 97 -4.78 -15.61 5.25
CA GLY A 97 -4.42 -15.71 6.67
C GLY A 97 -3.88 -14.41 7.29
N ILE A 98 -4.05 -13.27 6.60
CA ILE A 98 -3.85 -11.93 7.12
C ILE A 98 -5.21 -11.41 7.56
N SER A 99 -5.33 -11.06 8.84
CA SER A 99 -6.53 -10.40 9.36
C SER A 99 -6.53 -8.94 8.92
N LEU A 100 -7.64 -8.50 8.34
CA LEU A 100 -8.00 -7.15 7.93
C LEU A 100 -9.10 -6.61 8.86
N GLU A 101 -9.11 -7.06 10.12
CA GLU A 101 -10.11 -6.67 11.12
C GLU A 101 -10.01 -5.19 11.51
N ASN A 102 -8.90 -4.55 11.19
CA ASN A 102 -8.67 -3.18 11.56
C ASN A 102 -9.46 -2.23 10.65
N PRO A 103 -10.28 -1.33 11.22
CA PRO A 103 -11.12 -0.40 10.46
C PRO A 103 -10.33 0.47 9.47
N SER A 104 -9.07 0.75 9.79
CA SER A 104 -8.20 1.60 8.98
C SER A 104 -7.66 0.88 7.73
N ASP A 105 -7.66 -0.45 7.69
CA ASP A 105 -7.09 -1.22 6.57
C ASP A 105 -7.93 -1.03 5.30
N LEU A 106 -9.26 -1.04 5.45
CA LEU A 106 -10.19 -0.72 4.37
C LEU A 106 -9.86 0.65 3.75
N VAL A 107 -9.74 1.67 4.58
CA VAL A 107 -9.48 3.05 4.13
C VAL A 107 -8.10 3.13 3.49
N LEU A 108 -7.10 2.48 4.09
CA LEU A 108 -5.72 2.44 3.62
C LEU A 108 -5.62 1.81 2.23
N HIS A 109 -6.20 0.62 2.04
CA HIS A 109 -6.19 -0.09 0.76
C HIS A 109 -6.91 0.70 -0.35
N LEU A 110 -8.09 1.25 -0.07
CA LEU A 110 -8.83 2.06 -1.05
C LEU A 110 -8.07 3.35 -1.40
N PHE A 111 -7.47 4.02 -0.40
CA PHE A 111 -6.71 5.25 -0.61
C PHE A 111 -5.43 4.99 -1.40
N ILE A 112 -4.65 3.98 -1.01
CA ILE A 112 -3.41 3.57 -1.70
C ILE A 112 -3.73 3.16 -3.13
N GLY A 113 -4.75 2.32 -3.33
CA GLY A 113 -5.16 1.87 -4.65
C GLY A 113 -5.64 3.03 -5.54
N GLY A 114 -6.47 3.91 -5.00
CA GLY A 114 -6.91 5.12 -5.69
C GLY A 114 -5.75 6.05 -6.05
N TRP A 115 -4.79 6.27 -5.14
CA TRP A 115 -3.60 7.07 -5.41
C TRP A 115 -2.71 6.43 -6.47
N ALA A 116 -2.51 5.11 -6.42
CA ALA A 116 -1.75 4.37 -7.42
C ALA A 116 -2.34 4.59 -8.83
N LEU A 117 -3.64 4.35 -8.99
CA LEU A 117 -4.33 4.56 -10.27
C LEU A 117 -4.29 6.01 -10.72
N TYR A 118 -4.58 6.96 -9.82
CA TYR A 118 -4.50 8.38 -10.11
C TYR A 118 -3.11 8.80 -10.59
N SER A 119 -2.04 8.21 -10.05
CA SER A 119 -0.67 8.49 -10.48
C SER A 119 -0.37 8.05 -11.91
N VAL A 120 -1.16 7.13 -12.47
CA VAL A 120 -1.07 6.69 -13.86
C VAL A 120 -1.91 7.58 -14.78
N TYR A 121 -3.11 7.98 -14.35
CA TYR A 121 -4.02 8.80 -15.15
C TYR A 121 -3.68 10.30 -15.17
N GLY A 122 -2.97 10.80 -14.16
CA GLY A 122 -2.56 12.21 -14.03
C GLY A 122 -1.66 12.77 -15.14
N LYS A 123 -1.41 12.00 -16.21
CA LYS A 123 -0.51 12.33 -17.32
C LYS A 123 -1.16 12.34 -18.72
N ASN A 124 -2.48 12.35 -18.83
CA ASN A 124 -3.16 12.73 -20.09
C ASN A 124 -3.13 14.25 -20.38
N GLN A 125 -2.35 15.03 -19.62
CA GLN A 125 -2.25 16.50 -19.73
C GLN A 125 -0.96 16.99 -20.41
N MET A 126 -0.31 16.18 -21.26
CA MET A 126 0.76 16.68 -22.13
C MET A 126 0.58 16.25 -23.59
N LYS A 127 -0.09 17.15 -24.33
CA LYS A 127 -0.02 17.40 -25.77
C LYS A 127 -0.47 16.27 -26.71
N ARG A 128 -1.77 16.29 -27.06
CA ARG A 128 -2.13 16.29 -28.48
C ARG A 128 -1.82 17.68 -29.05
#